data_AF-A0A7X8H7A6-F1
#
_entry.id   AF-A0A7X8H7A6-F1
#
_cell.length_a   1.000
_cell.length_b   1.000
_cell.length_c   1.000
_cell.angle_alpha   90.00
_cell.angle_beta   90.00
_cell.angle_gamma   90.00
#
_symmetry.space_group_name_H-M   'P 1'
#
loop_
_entity.id
_entity.type
_entity.pdbx_description
1 polymer ?
#
loop_
_entity_poly.entity_id
_entity_poly.type
_entity_poly.pdbx_seq_one_letter_code
_entity_poly.pdbx_strand_id
1 'polypeptide(L)'
;MKLLNIKIDGFGKFINYSFSFDSSIVVIEEDNSFGKTTIAEFIKAMFYGLPSMGAKKRTRAIYKPWDTHNFGGELTFELNGDKYTVIRSFKNTPSTDTFRLFDHKRKVDIDELLGITLDKNGKNFGEVIFGINESSFERINFIGQLDARYFEDKNELHSDINKKLRELYGDTADDNDFTNAFNALNKTKREIDPSNNRKDTKYNQNETRINELNRLINGAHDASEILVKEEMALEEAKKAKKENDAKT
;
A
#
# COMPACT_ATOMS: atom_id res chain seq x y z
N MET A 1 14.19 -20.68 -9.46
CA MET A 1 14.17 -21.21 -8.08
C MET A 1 13.78 -22.68 -8.12
N LYS A 2 14.40 -23.54 -7.32
CA LYS A 2 14.07 -24.97 -7.19
C LYS A 2 13.95 -25.35 -5.71
N LEU A 3 12.84 -25.97 -5.31
CA LEU A 3 12.71 -26.53 -3.95
C LEU A 3 13.56 -27.80 -3.83
N LEU A 4 14.21 -28.00 -2.69
CA LEU A 4 15.10 -29.14 -2.44
C LEU A 4 14.59 -30.01 -1.29
N ASN A 5 14.23 -29.41 -0.16
CA ASN A 5 13.74 -30.15 1.01
C ASN A 5 12.87 -29.26 1.89
N ILE A 6 11.85 -29.85 2.51
CA ILE A 6 11.13 -29.26 3.63
C ILE A 6 11.29 -30.11 4.89
N LYS A 7 11.35 -29.44 6.04
CA LYS A 7 11.25 -30.05 7.35
C LYS A 7 10.19 -29.27 8.14
N ILE A 8 9.13 -29.96 8.54
CA ILE A 8 8.01 -29.42 9.29
C ILE A 8 8.19 -29.88 10.75
N ASP A 9 8.52 -28.96 11.64
CA ASP A 9 8.55 -29.25 13.08
C ASP A 9 7.11 -29.35 13.61
N GLY A 10 6.22 -28.48 13.12
CA GLY A 10 4.78 -28.59 13.31
C GLY A 10 3.98 -27.65 12.41
N PHE A 11 3.04 -28.19 11.62
CA PHE A 11 2.11 -27.41 10.78
C PHE A 11 0.86 -28.23 10.42
N GLY A 12 -0.31 -27.77 10.88
CA GLY A 12 -1.56 -28.52 10.77
C GLY A 12 -1.43 -29.88 11.46
N LYS A 13 -1.56 -30.96 10.68
CA LYS A 13 -1.43 -32.34 11.18
C LYS A 13 -0.01 -32.91 11.11
N PHE A 14 0.92 -32.24 10.45
CA PHE A 14 2.29 -32.72 10.33
C PHE A 14 3.11 -32.27 11.52
N ILE A 15 3.81 -33.21 12.15
CA ILE A 15 4.71 -33.01 13.28
C ILE A 15 5.99 -33.81 12.97
N ASN A 16 7.16 -33.17 13.06
CA ASN A 16 8.46 -33.77 12.72
C ASN A 16 8.47 -34.50 11.35
N TYR A 17 7.86 -33.87 10.34
CA TYR A 17 7.75 -34.42 9.00
C TYR A 17 8.83 -33.83 8.08
N SER A 18 9.35 -34.62 7.15
CA SER A 18 10.34 -34.15 6.17
C SER A 18 10.06 -34.71 4.80
N PHE A 19 10.34 -33.92 3.76
CA PHE A 19 10.08 -34.30 2.38
C PHE A 19 11.10 -33.66 1.43
N SER A 20 11.75 -34.49 0.61
CA SER A 20 12.76 -34.09 -0.37
C SER A 20 12.17 -34.02 -1.78
N PHE A 21 12.58 -33.00 -2.54
CA PHE A 21 12.12 -32.75 -3.90
C PHE A 21 13.19 -33.23 -4.88
N ASP A 22 13.12 -34.50 -5.27
CA ASP A 22 14.18 -35.17 -6.04
C ASP A 22 14.09 -34.96 -7.56
N SER A 23 12.99 -34.40 -8.05
CA SER A 23 12.67 -34.26 -9.47
C SER A 23 12.16 -32.84 -9.82
N SER A 24 12.16 -32.52 -11.11
CA SER A 24 11.52 -31.30 -11.63
C SER A 24 9.99 -31.33 -11.50
N ILE A 25 9.41 -32.54 -11.44
CA ILE A 25 7.98 -32.78 -11.24
C ILE A 25 7.82 -33.71 -10.05
N VAL A 26 7.26 -33.19 -8.96
CA VAL A 26 6.96 -33.96 -7.76
C VAL A 26 5.48 -34.31 -7.75
N VAL A 27 5.17 -35.60 -7.69
CA VAL A 27 3.80 -36.13 -7.58
C VAL A 27 3.61 -36.70 -6.18
N ILE A 28 2.62 -36.18 -5.45
CA ILE A 28 2.23 -36.71 -4.13
C ILE A 28 0.94 -37.53 -4.30
N GLU A 29 1.11 -38.81 -4.57
CA GLU A 29 0.03 -39.78 -4.66
C GLU A 29 -0.23 -40.41 -3.30
N GLU A 30 -1.23 -39.86 -2.61
CA GLU A 30 -1.61 -40.24 -1.25
C GLU A 30 -3.13 -40.14 -1.13
N ASP A 31 -3.69 -40.76 -0.11
CA ASP A 31 -5.13 -40.71 0.12
C ASP A 31 -5.65 -39.29 0.39
N ASN A 32 -6.95 -39.13 0.19
CA ASN A 32 -7.64 -37.95 0.71
C ASN A 32 -7.38 -37.83 2.21
N SER A 33 -7.24 -36.59 2.69
CA SER A 33 -6.86 -36.30 4.08
C SER A 33 -5.41 -36.62 4.43
N PHE A 34 -4.55 -37.03 3.49
CA PHE A 34 -3.09 -37.09 3.71
C PHE A 34 -2.46 -35.72 4.01
N GLY A 35 -3.13 -34.61 3.67
CA GLY A 35 -2.62 -33.26 3.97
C GLY A 35 -1.78 -32.66 2.85
N LYS A 36 -1.99 -33.07 1.59
CA LYS A 36 -1.31 -32.47 0.43
C LYS A 36 -1.46 -30.94 0.39
N THR A 37 -2.68 -30.45 0.62
CA THR A 37 -2.97 -29.01 0.73
C THR A 37 -2.24 -28.37 1.91
N THR A 38 -2.05 -29.10 3.01
CA THR A 38 -1.30 -28.63 4.18
C THR A 38 0.19 -28.48 3.87
N ILE A 39 0.78 -29.39 3.09
CA ILE A 39 2.17 -29.27 2.61
C ILE A 39 2.30 -28.04 1.71
N ALA A 40 1.36 -27.87 0.78
CA ALA A 40 1.36 -26.74 -0.14
C ALA A 40 1.23 -25.41 0.62
N GLU A 41 0.34 -25.34 1.61
CA GLU A 41 0.18 -24.16 2.46
C GLU A 41 1.42 -23.90 3.32
N PHE A 42 2.07 -24.95 3.84
CA PHE A 42 3.33 -24.83 4.56
C PHE A 42 4.39 -24.14 3.70
N ILE A 43 4.59 -24.61 2.45
CA ILE A 43 5.54 -24.01 1.51
C ILE A 43 5.23 -22.53 1.30
N LYS A 44 3.96 -22.17 1.07
CA LYS A 44 3.54 -20.77 0.91
C LYS A 44 3.86 -19.95 2.16
N ALA A 45 3.55 -20.47 3.34
CA ALA A 45 3.83 -19.83 4.62
C ALA A 45 5.33 -19.63 4.88
N MET A 46 6.20 -20.50 4.35
CA MET A 46 7.65 -20.32 4.42
C MET A 46 8.13 -19.09 3.61
N PHE A 47 7.44 -18.74 2.52
CA PHE A 47 7.78 -17.57 1.71
C PHE A 47 7.11 -16.28 2.22
N TYR A 48 5.80 -16.30 2.45
CA TYR A 48 5.01 -15.10 2.76
C TYR A 48 4.64 -14.92 4.24
N GLY A 49 4.91 -15.94 5.07
CA GLY A 49 4.47 -15.95 6.45
C GLY A 49 3.00 -16.36 6.59
N LEU A 50 2.43 -16.16 7.78
CA LEU A 50 1.01 -16.41 8.05
C LEU A 50 0.33 -15.12 8.48
N PRO A 51 -0.93 -14.89 8.08
CA PRO A 51 -1.71 -13.76 8.58
C PRO A 51 -1.97 -13.88 10.09
N SER A 52 -2.40 -12.78 10.71
CA SER A 52 -2.80 -12.76 12.12
C SER A 52 -4.02 -13.65 12.38
N MET A 53 -4.19 -14.17 13.61
CA MET A 53 -5.35 -15.01 13.96
C MET A 53 -6.71 -14.33 13.73
N GLY A 54 -6.76 -12.99 13.80
CA GLY A 54 -7.97 -12.20 13.57
C GLY A 54 -8.28 -11.89 12.10
N ALA A 55 -7.45 -12.35 11.15
CA ALA A 55 -7.72 -12.14 9.72
C ALA A 55 -8.93 -12.96 9.26
N LYS A 56 -9.65 -12.46 8.24
CA LYS A 56 -10.84 -13.13 7.65
C LYS A 56 -10.54 -14.59 7.26
N LYS A 57 -9.37 -14.82 6.65
CA LYS A 57 -8.82 -16.16 6.44
C LYS A 57 -8.08 -16.54 7.73
N ARG A 58 -8.72 -17.30 8.63
CA ARG A 58 -8.14 -17.78 9.91
C ARG A 58 -7.03 -18.84 9.71
N THR A 59 -6.21 -18.70 8.67
CA THR A 59 -5.16 -19.64 8.24
C THR A 59 -4.25 -20.04 9.39
N ARG A 60 -3.78 -19.07 10.18
CA ARG A 60 -2.92 -19.33 11.34
C ARG A 60 -3.58 -20.23 12.39
N ALA A 61 -4.88 -20.05 12.65
CA ALA A 61 -5.60 -20.90 13.60
C ALA A 61 -5.84 -22.31 13.04
N ILE A 62 -6.09 -22.43 11.73
CA ILE A 62 -6.31 -23.71 11.04
C ILE A 62 -5.05 -24.59 11.08
N TYR A 63 -3.87 -24.00 10.89
CA TYR A 63 -2.61 -24.74 10.80
C TYR A 63 -1.76 -24.71 12.06
N LYS A 64 -2.23 -24.11 13.15
CA LYS A 64 -1.55 -24.22 14.44
C LYS A 64 -1.66 -25.68 14.93
N PRO A 65 -0.55 -26.36 15.23
CA PRO A 65 -0.59 -27.71 15.79
C PRO A 65 -1.31 -27.73 17.14
N TRP A 66 -2.01 -28.83 17.42
CA TRP A 66 -2.81 -28.99 18.64
C TRP A 66 -1.95 -29.31 19.88
N ASP A 67 -0.82 -30.00 19.69
CA ASP A 67 -0.06 -30.64 20.78
C ASP A 67 1.45 -30.33 20.74
N THR A 68 1.89 -29.33 19.97
CA THR A 68 3.31 -28.99 19.86
C THR A 68 3.60 -27.55 20.27
N HIS A 69 4.74 -27.36 20.94
CA HIS A 69 5.30 -26.03 21.17
C HIS A 69 5.95 -25.46 19.90
N ASN A 70 6.23 -26.32 18.92
CA ASN A 70 6.93 -25.97 17.68
C ASN A 70 5.91 -25.80 16.55
N PHE A 71 5.72 -24.55 16.12
CA PHE A 71 4.90 -24.19 14.97
C PHE A 71 5.80 -23.53 13.93
N GLY A 72 6.03 -24.18 12.80
CA GLY A 72 7.00 -23.77 11.79
C GLY A 72 7.90 -24.91 11.32
N GLY A 73 9.05 -24.53 10.78
CA GLY A 73 10.01 -25.47 10.22
C GLY A 73 11.01 -24.78 9.29
N GLU A 74 11.52 -25.56 8.34
CA GLU A 74 12.60 -25.18 7.43
C GLU A 74 12.24 -25.55 5.99
N LEU A 75 12.61 -24.68 5.06
CA LEU A 75 12.50 -24.93 3.62
C LEU A 75 13.84 -24.60 2.96
N THR A 76 14.40 -25.59 2.29
CA THR A 76 15.66 -25.50 1.57
C THR A 76 15.39 -25.43 0.08
N PHE A 77 15.99 -24.46 -0.59
CA PHE A 77 15.79 -24.18 -2.00
C PHE A 77 17.09 -23.72 -2.67
N GLU A 78 17.10 -23.76 -3.99
CA GLU A 78 18.15 -23.27 -4.85
C GLU A 78 17.67 -22.03 -5.61
N LEU A 79 18.48 -20.98 -5.61
CA LEU A 79 18.26 -19.73 -6.32
C LEU A 79 19.55 -19.29 -6.99
N ASN A 80 19.52 -19.11 -8.32
CA ASN A 80 20.68 -18.73 -9.13
C ASN A 80 21.91 -19.64 -8.92
N GLY A 81 21.70 -20.94 -8.72
CA GLY A 81 22.74 -21.94 -8.48
C GLY A 81 23.26 -22.00 -7.03
N ASP A 82 22.87 -21.07 -6.16
CA ASP A 82 23.25 -21.06 -4.75
C ASP A 82 22.12 -21.66 -3.88
N LYS A 83 22.51 -22.35 -2.80
CA LYS A 83 21.60 -23.06 -1.90
C LYS A 83 21.32 -22.25 -0.64
N TYR A 84 20.04 -22.13 -0.30
CA TYR A 84 19.55 -21.38 0.85
C TYR A 84 18.57 -22.20 1.68
N THR A 85 18.52 -21.96 2.99
CA THR A 85 17.50 -22.51 3.87
C THR A 85 16.81 -21.38 4.60
N VAL A 86 15.51 -21.23 4.39
CA VAL A 86 14.66 -20.37 5.22
C VAL A 86 14.18 -21.17 6.44
N ILE A 87 14.34 -20.60 7.63
CA ILE A 87 13.81 -21.14 8.89
C ILE A 87 12.77 -20.16 9.41
N ARG A 88 11.57 -20.65 9.71
CA ARG A 88 10.49 -19.86 10.33
C ARG A 88 9.90 -20.57 11.53
N SER A 89 9.61 -19.78 12.56
CA SER A 89 8.71 -20.20 13.63
C SER A 89 7.56 -19.19 13.76
N PHE A 90 6.35 -19.70 13.67
CA PHE A 90 5.11 -18.95 13.75
C PHE A 90 4.62 -18.90 15.20
N LYS A 91 4.32 -17.71 15.70
CA LYS A 91 3.79 -17.48 17.05
C LYS A 91 2.32 -17.07 16.99
N ASN A 92 1.87 -16.24 17.93
CA ASN A 92 0.48 -15.78 17.96
C ASN A 92 0.19 -14.72 16.90
N THR A 93 1.17 -13.88 16.55
CA THR A 93 1.02 -12.77 15.61
C THR A 93 2.18 -12.73 14.60
N PRO A 94 1.98 -12.17 13.39
CA PRO A 94 3.05 -12.03 12.41
C PRO A 94 4.23 -11.17 12.91
N SER A 95 3.96 -10.24 13.83
CA SER A 95 4.99 -9.41 14.46
C SER A 95 5.89 -10.17 15.43
N THR A 96 5.45 -11.33 15.94
CA THR A 96 6.20 -12.15 16.91
C THR A 96 6.82 -13.39 16.29
N ASP A 97 6.53 -13.66 15.02
CA ASP A 97 7.18 -14.71 14.24
C ASP A 97 8.69 -14.47 14.15
N THR A 98 9.43 -15.57 14.00
CA THR A 98 10.87 -15.51 13.77
C THR A 98 11.18 -15.99 12.36
N PHE A 99 12.18 -15.37 11.75
CA PHE A 99 12.63 -15.63 10.40
C PHE A 99 14.15 -15.57 10.35
N ARG A 100 14.77 -16.55 9.70
CA ARG A 100 16.19 -16.55 9.35
C ARG A 100 16.40 -17.15 7.98
N LEU A 101 17.36 -16.63 7.24
CA LEU A 101 17.78 -17.15 5.95
C LEU A 101 19.25 -17.55 6.03
N PHE A 102 19.54 -18.83 5.91
CA PHE A 102 20.89 -19.37 5.94
C PHE A 102 21.42 -19.57 4.51
N ASP A 103 22.59 -19.01 4.23
CA ASP A 103 23.33 -19.21 3.00
C ASP A 103 24.34 -20.35 3.17
N HIS A 104 24.17 -21.44 2.43
CA HIS A 104 25.06 -22.61 2.55
C HIS A 104 26.46 -22.38 1.98
N LYS A 105 26.62 -21.47 1.04
CA LYS A 105 27.92 -21.15 0.42
C LYS A 105 28.77 -20.30 1.35
N ARG A 106 28.15 -19.28 1.95
CA ARG A 106 28.83 -18.41 2.93
C ARG A 106 28.85 -19.00 4.34
N LYS A 107 27.99 -19.99 4.62
CA LYS A 107 27.78 -20.64 5.93
C LYS A 107 27.38 -19.66 7.04
N VAL A 108 26.56 -18.68 6.69
CA VAL A 108 26.08 -17.64 7.63
C VAL A 108 24.60 -17.38 7.41
N ASP A 109 23.95 -16.87 8.46
CA ASP A 109 22.63 -16.23 8.32
C ASP A 109 22.82 -14.87 7.61
N ILE A 110 21.99 -14.61 6.61
CA ILE A 110 21.98 -13.38 5.80
C ILE A 110 20.68 -12.62 6.00
N ASP A 111 20.78 -11.30 5.93
CA ASP A 111 19.66 -10.36 6.01
C ASP A 111 19.47 -9.58 4.70
N GLU A 112 20.24 -9.89 3.66
CA GLU A 112 20.12 -9.31 2.33
C GLU A 112 20.11 -10.42 1.26
N LEU A 113 19.17 -10.33 0.32
CA LEU A 113 19.07 -11.26 -0.81
C LEU A 113 18.73 -10.46 -2.07
N LEU A 114 19.41 -10.76 -3.19
CA LEU A 114 19.22 -10.05 -4.47
C LEU A 114 19.39 -8.52 -4.39
N GLY A 115 20.23 -8.01 -3.49
CA GLY A 115 20.44 -6.57 -3.30
C GLY A 115 19.36 -5.89 -2.46
N ILE A 116 18.49 -6.66 -1.81
CA ILE A 116 17.35 -6.15 -1.02
C ILE A 116 17.45 -6.67 0.42
N THR A 117 17.39 -5.76 1.38
CA THR A 117 17.34 -6.10 2.81
C THR A 117 16.01 -6.77 3.17
N LEU A 118 16.11 -7.89 3.87
CA LEU A 118 15.00 -8.68 4.37
C LEU A 118 14.48 -8.09 5.69
N ASP A 119 13.16 -8.04 5.81
CA ASP A 119 12.51 -7.69 7.06
C ASP A 119 12.89 -8.71 8.16
N LYS A 120 12.98 -8.26 9.41
CA LYS A 120 13.36 -9.11 10.56
C LYS A 120 12.44 -10.32 10.74
N ASN A 121 11.19 -10.21 10.31
CA ASN A 121 10.20 -11.29 10.36
C ASN A 121 9.97 -11.90 8.95
N GLY A 122 10.78 -11.51 7.96
CA GLY A 122 10.73 -11.99 6.59
C GLY A 122 9.46 -11.62 5.84
N LYS A 123 8.76 -10.52 6.18
CA LYS A 123 7.50 -10.14 5.52
C LYS A 123 7.64 -9.94 4.01
N ASN A 124 8.76 -9.34 3.58
CA ASN A 124 9.05 -9.10 2.17
C ASN A 124 9.76 -10.27 1.49
N PHE A 125 10.05 -11.37 2.19
CA PHE A 125 10.90 -12.45 1.65
C PHE A 125 10.32 -13.08 0.38
N GLY A 126 9.02 -13.41 0.37
CA GLY A 126 8.35 -13.92 -0.83
C GLY A 126 8.38 -12.92 -1.99
N GLU A 127 8.17 -11.64 -1.72
CA GLU A 127 8.25 -10.58 -2.74
C GLU A 127 9.66 -10.43 -3.31
N VAL A 128 10.70 -10.53 -2.48
CA VAL A 128 12.09 -10.48 -2.93
C VAL A 128 12.42 -11.66 -3.85
N ILE A 129 11.94 -12.87 -3.54
CA ILE A 129 12.21 -14.07 -4.35
C ILE A 129 11.41 -14.09 -5.65
N PHE A 130 10.11 -13.79 -5.59
CA PHE A 130 9.20 -13.97 -6.72
C PHE A 130 8.90 -12.67 -7.49
N GLY A 131 9.22 -11.51 -6.92
CA GLY A 131 8.87 -10.21 -7.49
C GLY A 131 7.38 -9.87 -7.43
N ILE A 132 6.58 -10.68 -6.74
CA ILE A 132 5.12 -10.54 -6.62
C ILE A 132 4.67 -10.75 -5.18
N ASN A 133 3.57 -10.10 -4.79
CA ASN A 133 2.98 -10.26 -3.46
C ASN A 133 2.27 -11.63 -3.29
N GLU A 134 1.88 -11.93 -2.06
CA GLU A 134 1.22 -13.18 -1.68
C GLU A 134 -0.05 -13.45 -2.50
N SER A 135 -0.89 -12.43 -2.69
CA SER A 135 -2.16 -12.59 -3.41
C SER A 135 -1.96 -12.96 -4.88
N SER A 136 -0.96 -12.36 -5.52
CA SER A 136 -0.57 -12.66 -6.90
C SER A 136 0.13 -14.01 -7.00
N PHE A 137 0.93 -14.38 -6.00
CA PHE A 137 1.52 -15.72 -5.91
C PHE A 137 0.46 -16.82 -5.77
N GLU A 138 -0.56 -16.63 -4.91
CA GLU A 138 -1.68 -17.56 -4.78
C GLU A 138 -2.32 -17.80 -6.14
N ARG A 139 -2.59 -16.74 -6.91
CA ARG A 139 -3.29 -16.85 -8.20
C ARG A 139 -2.45 -17.47 -9.34
N ILE A 140 -1.13 -17.35 -9.30
CA ILE A 140 -0.23 -17.76 -10.41
C ILE A 140 0.45 -19.11 -10.14
N ASN A 141 0.97 -19.30 -8.92
CA ASN A 141 1.81 -20.47 -8.58
C ASN A 141 1.09 -21.47 -7.68
N PHE A 142 -0.09 -21.13 -7.14
CA PHE A 142 -0.82 -21.99 -6.21
C PHE A 142 -2.25 -22.23 -6.69
N ILE A 143 -2.43 -23.22 -7.55
CA ILE A 143 -3.78 -23.58 -8.01
C ILE A 143 -4.46 -24.40 -6.91
N GLY A 144 -5.28 -23.74 -6.09
CA GLY A 144 -6.12 -24.40 -5.09
C GLY A 144 -7.15 -25.33 -5.73
N GLN A 145 -7.63 -26.32 -4.96
CA GLN A 145 -8.56 -27.36 -5.43
C GLN A 145 -9.88 -26.83 -6.02
N LEU A 146 -10.27 -25.58 -5.70
CA LEU A 146 -11.47 -24.91 -6.23
C LEU A 146 -11.16 -23.64 -7.05
N ASP A 147 -9.89 -23.22 -7.14
CA ASP A 147 -9.50 -21.97 -7.82
C ASP A 147 -9.50 -22.08 -9.35
N ALA A 148 -9.66 -23.28 -9.90
CA ALA A 148 -9.86 -23.46 -11.33
C ALA A 148 -11.21 -22.91 -11.85
N ARG A 149 -12.12 -22.44 -10.98
CA ARG A 149 -13.49 -22.02 -11.37
C ARG A 149 -13.83 -20.53 -11.19
N TYR A 150 -12.99 -19.69 -10.58
CA TYR A 150 -13.36 -18.28 -10.33
C TYR A 150 -12.22 -17.29 -10.66
N PHE A 151 -12.03 -17.04 -11.95
CA PHE A 151 -11.30 -15.86 -12.47
C PHE A 151 -12.24 -14.63 -12.60
N GLU A 152 -13.18 -14.43 -11.67
CA GLU A 152 -14.19 -13.36 -11.81
C GLU A 152 -13.74 -11.99 -11.27
N ASP A 153 -12.78 -11.93 -10.34
CA ASP A 153 -12.28 -10.65 -9.81
C ASP A 153 -11.09 -10.13 -10.64
N LYS A 154 -11.39 -9.63 -11.84
CA LYS A 154 -10.43 -9.23 -12.88
C LYS A 154 -9.55 -8.01 -12.53
N ASN A 155 -9.79 -7.30 -11.43
CA ASN A 155 -9.14 -6.00 -11.23
C ASN A 155 -7.79 -6.07 -10.49
N GLU A 156 -7.59 -7.00 -9.56
CA GLU A 156 -6.33 -7.09 -8.79
C GLU A 156 -5.25 -7.91 -9.49
N LEU A 157 -5.62 -8.96 -10.24
CA LEU A 157 -4.69 -9.79 -11.00
C LEU A 157 -3.94 -8.99 -12.07
N HIS A 158 -4.63 -8.01 -12.68
CA HIS A 158 -4.07 -7.20 -13.74
C HIS A 158 -3.06 -6.18 -13.23
N SER A 159 -3.20 -5.58 -12.04
CA SER A 159 -2.31 -4.48 -11.64
C SER A 159 -0.86 -4.93 -11.44
N ASP A 160 -0.64 -6.07 -10.78
CA ASP A 160 0.71 -6.51 -10.40
C ASP A 160 1.42 -7.26 -11.52
N ILE A 161 0.68 -8.07 -12.28
CA ILE A 161 1.21 -8.68 -13.51
C ILE A 161 1.54 -7.60 -14.52
N ASN A 162 0.65 -6.60 -14.70
CA ASN A 162 0.96 -5.46 -15.56
C ASN A 162 2.14 -4.67 -15.00
N LYS A 163 2.29 -4.49 -13.68
CA LYS A 163 3.45 -3.82 -13.09
C LYS A 163 4.76 -4.55 -13.39
N LYS A 164 4.80 -5.88 -13.24
CA LYS A 164 6.01 -6.67 -13.53
C LYS A 164 6.29 -6.78 -15.03
N LEU A 165 5.26 -6.93 -15.85
CA LEU A 165 5.39 -6.85 -17.32
C LEU A 165 5.90 -5.47 -17.73
N ARG A 166 5.38 -4.37 -17.15
CA ARG A 166 5.87 -3.00 -17.40
C ARG A 166 7.32 -2.80 -16.99
N GLU A 167 7.74 -3.39 -15.86
CA GLU A 167 9.14 -3.39 -15.43
C GLU A 167 10.04 -4.21 -16.38
N LEU A 168 9.54 -5.33 -16.92
CA LEU A 168 10.28 -6.21 -17.84
C LEU A 168 10.34 -5.68 -19.28
N TYR A 169 9.31 -4.94 -19.73
CA TYR A 169 9.22 -4.45 -21.10
C TYR A 169 10.01 -3.18 -21.39
N GLY A 170 10.62 -2.56 -20.36
CA GLY A 170 11.60 -1.49 -20.55
C GLY A 170 11.08 -0.32 -21.38
N ASP A 171 10.71 0.77 -20.70
CA ASP A 171 10.40 2.06 -21.30
C ASP A 171 9.08 2.14 -22.09
N THR A 172 8.00 2.48 -21.39
CA THR A 172 7.00 3.41 -21.93
C THR A 172 6.73 4.46 -20.86
N ALA A 173 7.46 5.56 -20.96
CA ALA A 173 7.25 6.78 -20.17
C ALA A 173 5.80 7.31 -20.20
N ASP A 174 4.95 6.80 -21.10
CA ASP A 174 3.56 7.24 -21.32
C ASP A 174 2.58 6.96 -20.17
N ASP A 175 2.80 5.95 -19.32
CA ASP A 175 1.79 5.59 -18.29
C ASP A 175 2.06 6.22 -16.92
N ASN A 176 3.29 6.68 -16.66
CA ASN A 176 3.54 7.58 -15.52
C ASN A 176 2.83 8.93 -15.72
N ASP A 177 2.57 9.33 -16.97
CA ASP A 177 1.82 10.54 -17.26
C ASP A 177 0.35 10.43 -16.89
N PHE A 178 -0.32 9.28 -17.10
CA PHE A 178 -1.74 9.19 -16.74
C PHE A 178 -1.97 9.33 -15.23
N THR A 179 -1.25 8.58 -14.40
CA THR A 179 -1.44 8.65 -12.94
C THR A 179 -1.04 10.01 -12.39
N ASN A 180 0.07 10.58 -12.88
CA ASN A 180 0.51 11.92 -12.46
C ASN A 180 -0.47 13.01 -12.95
N ALA A 181 -0.94 12.94 -14.19
CA ALA A 181 -1.94 13.86 -14.73
C ALA A 181 -3.28 13.72 -14.01
N PHE A 182 -3.74 12.50 -13.72
CA PHE A 182 -4.97 12.26 -12.97
C PHE A 182 -4.87 12.76 -11.53
N ASN A 183 -3.73 12.58 -10.86
CA ASN A 183 -3.49 13.13 -9.53
C ASN A 183 -3.38 14.67 -9.55
N ALA A 184 -2.73 15.24 -10.56
CA ALA A 184 -2.67 16.68 -10.76
C ALA A 184 -4.05 17.28 -11.01
N LEU A 185 -4.88 16.65 -11.86
CA LEU A 185 -6.26 17.03 -12.14
C LEU A 185 -7.15 16.91 -10.90
N ASN A 186 -6.99 15.85 -10.09
CA ASN A 186 -7.76 15.73 -8.85
C ASN A 186 -7.33 16.73 -7.79
N LYS A 187 -6.03 17.07 -7.74
CA LYS A 187 -5.52 18.12 -6.85
C LYS A 187 -6.08 19.48 -7.25
N THR A 188 -6.00 19.86 -8.53
CA THR A 188 -6.56 21.13 -9.01
C THR A 188 -8.07 21.18 -8.81
N LYS A 189 -8.80 20.09 -9.10
CA LYS A 189 -10.23 19.97 -8.81
C LYS A 189 -10.53 20.27 -7.35
N ARG A 190 -9.79 19.68 -6.40
CA ARG A 190 -9.98 19.93 -4.95
C ARG A 190 -9.64 21.35 -4.52
N GLU A 191 -8.72 22.03 -5.19
CA GLU A 191 -8.33 23.43 -4.91
C GLU A 191 -9.37 24.45 -5.37
N ILE A 192 -10.17 24.11 -6.39
CA ILE A 192 -11.18 25.00 -7.00
C ILE A 192 -12.63 24.64 -6.65
N ASP A 193 -12.85 23.52 -5.95
CA ASP A 193 -14.19 23.02 -5.62
C ASP A 193 -14.87 23.90 -4.56
N PRO A 194 -16.02 24.55 -4.88
CA PRO A 194 -16.76 25.39 -3.95
C PRO A 194 -17.45 24.60 -2.83
N SER A 195 -17.61 23.28 -2.96
CA SER A 195 -18.19 22.42 -1.91
C SER A 195 -17.18 22.02 -0.83
N ASN A 196 -15.91 22.35 -1.02
CA ASN A 196 -14.84 21.98 -0.11
C ASN A 196 -14.68 23.00 1.02
N ASN A 197 -15.07 22.61 2.25
CA ASN A 197 -15.06 23.49 3.44
C ASN A 197 -13.66 23.77 4.03
N ARG A 198 -12.57 23.36 3.39
CA ARG A 198 -11.22 23.66 3.87
C ARG A 198 -10.83 25.10 3.56
N LYS A 199 -10.45 25.88 4.59
CA LYS A 199 -10.10 27.30 4.47
C LYS A 199 -8.88 27.59 3.58
N ASP A 200 -8.03 26.61 3.35
CA ASP A 200 -6.76 26.74 2.61
C ASP A 200 -6.89 26.49 1.10
N THR A 201 -8.08 26.19 0.58
CA THR A 201 -8.29 26.06 -0.86
C THR A 201 -8.18 27.42 -1.55
N LYS A 202 -7.68 27.41 -2.80
CA LYS A 202 -7.56 28.64 -3.60
C LYS A 202 -8.91 29.32 -3.82
N TYR A 203 -9.97 28.53 -3.99
CA TYR A 203 -11.34 29.07 -4.12
C TYR A 203 -11.75 29.87 -2.88
N ASN A 204 -11.67 29.28 -1.68
CA ASN A 204 -12.12 29.93 -0.44
C ASN A 204 -11.25 31.16 -0.09
N GLN A 205 -9.95 31.11 -0.39
CA GLN A 205 -9.05 32.27 -0.24
C GLN A 205 -9.45 33.42 -1.17
N ASN A 206 -9.76 33.12 -2.43
CA ASN A 206 -10.20 34.13 -3.39
C ASN A 206 -11.57 34.69 -3.02
N GLU A 207 -12.51 33.86 -2.56
CA GLU A 207 -13.82 34.30 -2.09
C GLU A 207 -13.71 35.23 -0.88
N THR A 208 -12.84 34.90 0.09
CA THR A 208 -12.55 35.77 1.24
C THR A 208 -11.99 37.12 0.77
N ARG A 209 -11.05 37.10 -0.17
CA ARG A 209 -10.42 38.32 -0.70
C ARG A 209 -11.40 39.19 -1.49
N ILE A 210 -12.32 38.59 -2.25
CA ILE A 210 -13.41 39.31 -2.93
C ILE A 210 -14.30 40.00 -1.91
N ASN A 211 -14.67 39.32 -0.83
CA ASN A 211 -15.50 39.90 0.23
C ASN A 211 -14.80 41.06 0.95
N GLU A 212 -13.49 40.95 1.20
CA GLU A 212 -12.68 42.05 1.74
C GLU A 212 -12.63 43.26 0.81
N LEU A 213 -12.38 43.04 -0.48
CA LEU A 213 -12.34 44.11 -1.48
C LEU A 213 -13.70 44.81 -1.61
N ASN A 214 -14.80 44.05 -1.62
CA ASN A 214 -16.15 44.63 -1.65
C ASN A 214 -16.43 45.48 -0.41
N ARG A 215 -15.97 45.08 0.78
CA ARG A 215 -16.07 45.92 1.99
C ARG A 215 -15.30 47.22 1.86
N LEU A 216 -14.08 47.17 1.31
CA LEU A 216 -13.27 48.38 1.08
C LEU A 216 -13.92 49.31 0.04
N ILE A 217 -14.45 48.76 -1.04
CA ILE A 217 -15.16 49.52 -2.08
C ILE A 217 -16.38 50.23 -1.48
N ASN A 218 -17.19 49.51 -0.71
CA ASN A 218 -18.36 50.09 -0.05
C ASN A 218 -17.96 51.18 0.94
N GLY A 219 -16.93 50.95 1.76
CA GLY A 219 -16.42 51.98 2.69
C GLY A 219 -15.86 53.21 1.98
N ALA A 220 -15.21 53.05 0.83
CA ALA A 220 -14.74 54.17 0.02
C ALA A 220 -15.91 54.95 -0.61
N HIS A 221 -16.96 54.25 -1.05
CA HIS A 221 -18.18 54.87 -1.55
C HIS A 221 -18.87 55.71 -0.47
N ASP A 222 -19.05 55.16 0.74
CA ASP A 222 -19.63 55.87 1.87
C ASP A 222 -18.83 57.12 2.24
N ALA A 223 -17.49 57.01 2.27
CA ALA A 223 -16.60 58.15 2.51
C ALA A 223 -16.71 59.22 1.42
N SER A 224 -16.83 58.81 0.16
CA SER A 224 -17.03 59.74 -0.96
C SER A 224 -18.36 60.48 -0.86
N GLU A 225 -19.45 59.81 -0.44
CA GLU A 225 -20.73 60.47 -0.22
C GLU A 225 -20.67 61.49 0.93
N ILE A 226 -19.94 61.20 2.00
CA ILE A 226 -19.74 62.12 3.13
C ILE A 226 -18.99 63.36 2.65
N LEU A 227 -17.91 63.19 1.89
CA LEU A 227 -17.12 64.31 1.36
C LEU A 227 -17.95 65.24 0.47
N VAL A 228 -18.79 64.67 -0.42
CA VAL A 228 -19.67 65.49 -1.27
C VAL A 228 -20.67 66.30 -0.43
N LYS A 229 -21.23 65.72 0.64
CA LYS A 229 -22.13 66.44 1.56
C LYS A 229 -21.40 67.55 2.32
N GLU A 230 -20.18 67.29 2.78
CA GLU A 230 -19.35 68.29 3.47
C GLU A 230 -18.93 69.44 2.54
N GLU A 231 -18.60 69.14 1.28
CA GLU A 231 -18.30 70.17 0.27
C GLU A 231 -19.50 71.07 -0.02
N MET A 232 -20.69 70.49 -0.18
CA MET A 232 -21.92 71.27 -0.35
C MET A 232 -22.20 72.19 0.85
N ALA A 233 -22.07 71.66 2.08
CA ALA A 233 -22.24 72.46 3.29
C ALA A 233 -21.20 73.58 3.41
N LEU A 234 -19.95 73.33 3.00
CA LEU A 234 -18.89 74.33 2.98
C LEU A 234 -19.17 75.44 1.95
N GLU A 235 -19.68 75.10 0.76
CA GLU A 235 -20.10 76.09 -0.23
C GLU A 235 -21.25 76.97 0.26
N GLU A 236 -22.26 76.39 0.91
CA GLU A 236 -23.35 77.13 1.52
C GLU A 236 -22.86 78.09 2.61
N ALA A 237 -21.97 77.62 3.49
CA ALA A 237 -21.34 78.45 4.52
C ALA A 237 -20.50 79.60 3.93
N LYS A 238 -19.77 79.35 2.83
CA LYS A 238 -19.01 80.38 2.10
C LYS A 238 -19.93 81.43 1.46
N LYS A 239 -21.09 81.02 0.90
CA LYS A 239 -22.09 81.96 0.36
C LYS A 239 -22.70 82.81 1.46
N ALA A 240 -23.14 82.21 2.57
CA ALA A 240 -23.69 82.94 3.71
C ALA A 240 -22.70 83.95 4.30
N LYS A 241 -21.41 83.60 4.37
CA LYS A 241 -20.36 84.52 4.82
C LYS A 241 -20.20 85.72 3.87
N LYS A 242 -20.16 85.49 2.55
CA LYS A 242 -20.09 86.59 1.55
C LYS A 242 -21.30 87.51 1.62
N GLU A 243 -22.50 86.98 1.87
CA GLU A 243 -23.72 87.78 2.00
C GLU A 243 -23.76 88.60 3.30
N ASN A 244 -23.18 88.10 4.39
CA ASN A 244 -23.02 88.86 5.63
C ASN A 244 -21.95 89.95 5.49
N ASP A 245 -20.81 89.65 4.87
CA ASP A 245 -19.74 90.62 4.64
C ASP A 245 -20.18 91.75 3.68
N ALA A 246 -21.11 91.49 2.75
CA ALA A 246 -21.69 92.49 1.83
C ALA A 246 -22.80 93.38 2.44
N LYS A 247 -23.27 93.07 3.66
CA LYS A 247 -24.29 93.84 4.39
C LYS A 247 -23.70 94.77 5.46
N THR A 248 -22.38 94.76 5.61
CA THR A 248 -21.57 95.70 6.43
C THR A 248 -20.90 96.73 5.55
#